data_AF-A0A3M0JZS2-F1
#
_entry.id   AF-A0A3M0JZS2-F1
#
_cell.length_a   1.000
_cell.length_b   1.000
_cell.length_c   1.000
_cell.angle_alpha   90.00
_cell.angle_beta   90.00
_cell.angle_gamma   90.00
#
_symmetry.space_group_name_H-M   'P 1'
#
loop_
_entity.id
_entity.type
_entity.pdbx_description
1 polymer ?
#
loop_
_entity_poly.entity_id
_entity_poly.type
_entity_poly.pdbx_seq_one_letter_code
_entity_poly.pdbx_strand_id
1 'polypeptide(L)'
;MPLTGALRLCLACLLLCGASPKPTCDPGACPPCPEGDPEVTAAPPGTGGCCPPCPAPCSCPAYLRGDCEMQGFDGGLVPAGRSFYIDFARKLCTCLPSGDVACAPLCPRPAPACRALGSPVADGCPRCVCYDRDEMAVPAGAVTTRGSQTCTCPALGGQLECGPAGGEE
;
A
#
# COMPACT_ATOMS: atom_id res chain seq x y z
N MET A 1 5.85 8.78 78.54
CA MET A 1 6.12 9.39 77.22
C MET A 1 5.93 8.34 76.11
N PRO A 2 4.71 8.12 75.58
CA PRO A 2 4.47 7.11 74.54
C PRO A 2 4.03 7.69 73.18
N LEU A 3 4.04 9.02 72.99
CA LEU A 3 3.53 9.69 71.78
C LEU A 3 4.43 9.54 70.54
N THR A 4 5.71 9.19 70.71
CA THR A 4 6.68 9.14 69.61
C THR A 4 6.59 7.86 68.78
N GLY A 5 6.08 6.76 69.32
CA GLY A 5 5.96 5.48 68.62
C GLY A 5 4.80 5.45 67.62
N ALA A 6 3.63 5.95 68.02
CA ALA A 6 2.43 5.98 67.17
C ALA A 6 2.59 6.93 65.98
N LEU A 7 3.24 8.08 66.18
CA LEU A 7 3.49 9.05 65.10
C LEU A 7 4.44 8.49 64.03
N ARG A 8 5.46 7.73 64.42
CA ARG A 8 6.39 7.07 63.49
C ARG A 8 5.73 5.95 62.69
N LEU A 9 4.82 5.19 63.30
CA LEU A 9 4.08 4.13 62.62
C LEU A 9 3.11 4.71 61.59
N CYS A 10 2.40 5.79 61.92
CA CYS A 10 1.50 6.49 60.99
C CYS A 10 2.26 7.12 59.80
N LEU A 11 3.43 7.72 60.04
CA LEU A 11 4.29 8.25 58.97
C LEU A 11 4.81 7.15 58.04
N ALA A 12 5.16 5.98 58.58
CA ALA A 12 5.57 4.83 57.77
C ALA A 12 4.40 4.30 56.90
N CYS A 13 3.19 4.18 57.46
CA CYS A 13 2.02 3.76 56.68
C CYS A 13 1.64 4.75 55.56
N LEU A 14 1.77 6.06 55.80
CA LEU A 14 1.53 7.08 54.76
C LEU A 14 2.59 7.05 53.65
N LEU A 15 3.85 6.74 53.98
CA LEU A 15 4.93 6.61 53.00
C LEU A 15 4.81 5.35 52.12
N LEU A 16 4.25 4.26 52.64
CA LEU A 16 4.03 3.03 51.86
C LEU A 16 2.78 3.08 50.95
N CYS A 17 1.77 3.90 51.26
CA CYS A 17 0.57 4.04 50.43
C CYS A 17 0.76 4.94 49.20
N GLY A 18 1.89 5.64 49.06
CA GLY A 18 2.13 6.60 47.98
C GLY A 18 2.68 6.02 46.67
N ALA A 19 3.09 4.75 46.66
CA ALA A 19 3.68 4.11 45.49
C ALA A 19 2.60 3.35 44.69
N SER A 20 1.69 4.08 44.06
CA SER A 20 0.88 3.49 42.98
C SER A 20 1.83 3.12 41.85
N PRO A 21 1.87 1.85 41.38
CA PRO A 21 2.74 1.47 40.27
C PRO A 21 2.38 2.36 39.08
N LYS A 22 3.39 3.07 38.56
CA LYS A 22 3.25 3.87 37.34
C LYS A 22 2.72 2.92 36.27
N PRO A 23 1.59 3.21 35.61
CA PRO A 23 1.07 2.31 34.58
C PRO A 23 2.18 2.13 33.55
N THR A 24 2.69 0.91 33.44
CA THR A 24 3.63 0.54 32.39
C THR A 24 2.86 0.60 31.09
N CYS A 25 3.11 1.65 30.32
CA CYS A 25 2.56 1.79 28.98
C CYS A 25 3.17 0.72 28.10
N ASP A 26 2.36 -0.27 27.72
CA ASP A 26 2.69 -1.16 26.62
C ASP A 26 2.15 -0.55 25.32
N PRO A 27 3.00 0.07 24.49
CA PRO A 27 2.57 0.64 23.21
C PRO A 27 2.04 -0.42 22.24
N GLY A 28 2.34 -1.71 22.45
CA GLY A 28 1.79 -2.81 21.66
C GLY A 28 0.36 -3.21 22.03
N ALA A 29 -0.16 -2.74 23.17
CA ALA A 29 -1.51 -3.02 23.64
C ALA A 29 -2.56 -2.01 23.15
N CYS A 30 -2.14 -1.00 22.37
CA CYS A 30 -3.05 -0.01 21.82
C CYS A 30 -3.95 -0.63 20.74
N PRO A 31 -5.27 -0.39 20.78
CA PRO A 31 -6.15 -0.86 19.73
C PRO A 31 -5.80 -0.19 18.39
N PRO A 32 -6.07 -0.85 17.25
CA PRO A 32 -5.94 -0.21 15.95
C PRO A 32 -6.87 1.00 15.86
N CYS A 33 -6.45 2.01 15.10
CA CYS A 33 -7.28 3.18 14.85
C CYS A 33 -8.59 2.77 14.15
N PRO A 34 -9.74 3.32 14.57
CA PRO A 34 -11.01 2.98 13.94
C PRO A 34 -11.01 3.37 12.47
N GLU A 35 -11.51 2.46 11.63
CA GLU A 35 -11.75 2.70 10.21
C GLU A 35 -13.13 3.36 10.08
N GLY A 36 -13.19 4.69 9.99
CA GLY A 36 -14.48 5.40 9.91
C GLY A 36 -14.39 6.92 10.05
N ASP A 37 -15.53 7.58 9.86
CA ASP A 37 -15.68 9.03 9.72
C ASP A 37 -14.83 9.89 10.69
N PRO A 38 -14.27 11.00 10.19
CA PRO A 38 -13.42 11.90 10.99
C PRO A 38 -14.17 12.53 12.18
N GLU A 39 -15.50 12.60 12.16
CA GLU A 39 -16.30 13.10 13.29
C GLU A 39 -16.39 12.14 14.48
N VAL A 40 -16.08 10.85 14.29
CA VAL A 40 -15.96 9.85 15.38
C VAL A 40 -14.49 9.54 15.70
N THR A 41 -13.55 10.17 14.98
CA THR A 41 -12.09 9.96 15.17
C THR A 41 -11.47 10.93 16.18
N ALA A 42 -12.30 11.77 16.83
CA ALA A 42 -11.97 12.43 18.08
C ALA A 42 -12.53 11.65 19.30
N ALA A 43 -12.46 10.31 19.29
CA ALA A 43 -12.51 9.60 20.57
C ALA A 43 -11.25 10.04 21.35
N PRO A 44 -11.39 10.54 22.60
CA PRO A 44 -10.25 11.02 23.34
C PRO A 44 -9.26 9.85 23.47
N PRO A 45 -7.93 10.08 23.39
CA PRO A 45 -7.02 9.11 23.98
C PRO A 45 -7.53 8.98 25.41
N GLY A 46 -8.07 7.80 25.74
CA GLY A 46 -8.97 7.63 26.88
C GLY A 46 -8.43 8.41 28.04
N THR A 47 -9.23 9.32 28.61
CA THR A 47 -8.85 10.29 29.63
C THR A 47 -7.81 9.69 30.60
N GLY A 48 -6.50 9.86 30.31
CA GLY A 48 -5.38 9.25 31.05
C GLY A 48 -4.70 7.96 30.53
N GLY A 49 -4.82 7.55 29.26
CA GLY A 49 -4.33 6.27 28.73
C GLY A 49 -3.15 6.38 27.75
N CYS A 50 -2.18 5.46 27.89
CA CYS A 50 -0.87 5.38 27.24
C CYS A 50 -0.75 5.46 25.70
N CYS A 51 -1.84 5.63 24.95
CA CYS A 51 -1.84 5.50 23.49
C CYS A 51 -1.76 6.87 22.80
N PRO A 52 -0.94 7.01 21.74
CA PRO A 52 -0.92 8.22 20.94
C PRO A 52 -2.27 8.43 20.22
N PRO A 53 -2.62 9.68 19.89
CA PRO A 53 -3.79 9.95 19.07
C PRO A 53 -3.62 9.33 17.68
N CYS A 54 -4.74 8.94 17.07
CA CYS A 54 -4.72 8.44 15.71
C CYS A 54 -4.32 9.54 14.71
N PRO A 55 -3.49 9.22 13.71
CA PRO A 55 -3.19 10.13 12.61
C PRO A 55 -4.48 10.48 11.84
N ALA A 56 -4.54 11.71 11.33
CA ALA A 56 -5.65 12.16 10.50
C ALA A 56 -5.72 11.36 9.19
N PRO A 57 -6.92 11.13 8.63
CA PRO A 57 -7.07 10.53 7.31
C PRO A 57 -6.56 11.47 6.22
N CYS A 58 -6.10 10.89 5.11
CA CYS A 58 -5.76 11.65 3.92
C CYS A 58 -7.03 11.94 3.10
N SER A 59 -7.12 13.15 2.56
CA SER A 59 -8.09 13.46 1.51
C SER A 59 -7.57 12.95 0.17
N CYS A 60 -8.37 12.16 -0.53
CA CYS A 60 -8.04 11.75 -1.88
C CYS A 60 -7.94 12.97 -2.79
N PRO A 61 -6.88 13.04 -3.63
CA PRO A 61 -6.80 14.06 -4.67
C PRO A 61 -8.05 14.02 -5.55
N ALA A 62 -8.52 15.19 -6.00
CA ALA A 62 -9.77 15.30 -6.77
C ALA A 62 -9.81 14.36 -8.00
N TYR A 63 -8.67 14.17 -8.67
CA TYR A 63 -8.56 13.29 -9.83
C TYR A 63 -8.56 11.79 -9.49
N LEU A 64 -8.42 11.41 -8.22
CA LEU A 64 -8.46 10.02 -7.72
C LEU A 64 -9.70 9.74 -6.87
N ARG A 65 -10.61 10.70 -6.73
CA ARG A 65 -11.75 10.58 -5.82
C ARG A 65 -12.63 9.36 -6.15
N GLY A 66 -12.88 9.13 -7.44
CA GLY A 66 -13.63 7.97 -7.90
C GLY A 66 -12.94 6.64 -7.57
N ASP A 67 -11.61 6.53 -7.73
CA ASP A 67 -10.86 5.32 -7.38
C ASP A 67 -10.93 5.01 -5.88
N CYS A 68 -10.89 6.05 -5.04
CA CYS A 68 -11.03 5.89 -3.59
C CYS A 68 -12.44 5.42 -3.22
N GLU A 69 -13.47 6.10 -3.72
CA GLU A 69 -14.88 5.76 -3.42
C GLU A 69 -15.24 4.34 -3.91
N MET A 70 -14.77 3.93 -5.10
CA MET A 70 -14.96 2.56 -5.61
C MET A 70 -14.32 1.48 -4.74
N GLN A 71 -13.33 1.85 -3.92
CA GLN A 71 -12.64 0.94 -2.99
C GLN A 71 -13.16 1.04 -1.56
N GLY A 72 -14.28 1.74 -1.34
CA GLY A 72 -14.95 1.86 -0.05
C GLY A 72 -14.38 2.97 0.85
N PHE A 73 -13.62 3.91 0.28
CA PHE A 73 -13.18 5.11 1.01
C PHE A 73 -14.22 6.22 0.82
N ASP A 74 -15.29 6.13 1.61
CA ASP A 74 -16.41 7.08 1.58
C ASP A 74 -15.95 8.52 1.79
N GLY A 75 -16.55 9.44 1.05
CA GLY A 75 -16.17 10.86 1.08
C GLY A 75 -14.77 11.16 0.53
N GLY A 76 -14.07 10.15 -0.02
CA GLY A 76 -12.69 10.26 -0.47
C GLY A 76 -11.69 10.37 0.68
N LEU A 77 -11.99 9.80 1.85
CA LEU A 77 -11.11 9.81 3.01
C LEU A 77 -10.44 8.45 3.20
N VAL A 78 -9.11 8.44 3.16
CA VAL A 78 -8.31 7.21 3.33
C VAL A 78 -7.66 7.24 4.70
N PRO A 79 -7.95 6.28 5.60
CA PRO A 79 -7.29 6.21 6.89
C PRO A 79 -5.77 6.04 6.73
N ALA A 80 -4.98 6.65 7.62
CA ALA A 80 -3.54 6.53 7.56
C ALA A 80 -3.07 5.08 7.64
N GLY A 81 -2.07 4.74 6.83
CA GLY A 81 -1.58 3.37 6.65
C GLY A 81 -2.40 2.51 5.70
N ARG A 82 -3.60 2.97 5.28
CA ARG A 82 -4.40 2.27 4.27
C ARG A 82 -3.94 2.62 2.86
N SER A 83 -4.19 1.69 1.95
CA SER A 83 -3.83 1.80 0.55
C SER A 83 -5.01 1.54 -0.36
N PHE A 84 -4.93 2.11 -1.55
CA PHE A 84 -5.91 1.96 -2.63
C PHE A 84 -5.19 1.88 -3.98
N TYR A 85 -5.77 1.16 -4.91
CA TYR A 85 -5.25 0.93 -6.24
C TYR A 85 -5.77 1.98 -7.22
N ILE A 86 -4.93 2.41 -8.15
CA ILE A 86 -5.33 3.27 -9.27
C ILE A 86 -4.78 2.70 -10.58
N ASP A 87 -5.18 3.29 -11.70
CA ASP A 87 -4.70 2.94 -13.04
C ASP A 87 -4.85 1.43 -13.34
N PHE A 88 -6.02 0.84 -13.06
CA PHE A 88 -6.29 -0.61 -13.22
C PHE A 88 -5.34 -1.48 -12.39
N ALA A 89 -5.15 -1.14 -11.11
CA ALA A 89 -4.24 -1.84 -10.19
C ALA A 89 -2.77 -1.87 -10.63
N ARG A 90 -2.34 -0.89 -11.44
CA ARG A 90 -0.93 -0.72 -11.83
C ARG A 90 -0.15 0.21 -10.91
N LYS A 91 -0.84 0.95 -10.04
CA LYS A 91 -0.23 1.77 -8.98
C LYS A 91 -0.95 1.54 -7.65
N LEU A 92 -0.17 1.53 -6.58
CA LEU A 92 -0.65 1.48 -5.21
C LEU A 92 -0.40 2.84 -4.56
N CYS A 93 -1.45 3.47 -4.08
CA CYS A 93 -1.41 4.69 -3.32
C CYS A 93 -1.63 4.39 -1.85
N THR A 94 -0.84 4.99 -0.95
CA THR A 94 -0.93 4.79 0.50
C THR A 94 -1.06 6.13 1.19
N CYS A 95 -2.02 6.24 2.11
CA CYS A 95 -2.11 7.38 3.00
C CYS A 95 -0.99 7.32 4.04
N LEU A 96 -0.09 8.30 4.01
CA LEU A 96 1.01 8.41 4.95
C LEU A 96 0.51 9.04 6.26
N PRO A 97 1.15 8.74 7.41
CA PRO A 97 0.85 9.41 8.66
C PRO A 97 1.00 10.94 8.64
N SER A 98 1.66 11.52 7.62
CA SER A 98 1.76 12.97 7.40
C SER A 98 0.45 13.60 6.91
N GLY A 99 -0.52 12.81 6.45
CA GLY A 99 -1.73 13.28 5.78
C GLY A 99 -1.62 13.35 4.26
N ASP A 100 -0.47 12.96 3.70
CA ASP A 100 -0.25 12.91 2.25
C ASP A 100 -0.50 11.52 1.67
N VAL A 101 -0.94 11.46 0.42
CA VAL A 101 -1.02 10.22 -0.35
C VAL A 101 0.23 10.05 -1.19
N ALA A 102 0.96 8.94 -1.00
CA ALA A 102 2.11 8.57 -1.83
C ALA A 102 1.75 7.37 -2.72
N CYS A 103 2.05 7.47 -4.02
CA CYS A 103 1.75 6.42 -4.99
C CYS A 103 3.01 5.82 -5.60
N ALA A 104 3.08 4.49 -5.66
CA ALA A 104 4.17 3.75 -6.28
C ALA A 104 3.64 2.88 -7.44
N PRO A 105 4.38 2.78 -8.57
CA PRO A 105 4.04 1.82 -9.61
C PRO A 105 4.27 0.38 -9.12
N LEU A 106 3.33 -0.51 -9.44
CA LEU A 106 3.45 -1.94 -9.19
C LEU A 106 4.11 -2.68 -10.35
N CYS A 107 3.99 -2.11 -11.56
CA CYS A 107 4.59 -2.67 -12.75
C CYS A 107 6.00 -2.15 -12.99
N PRO A 108 6.92 -3.01 -13.49
CA PRO A 108 8.17 -2.55 -14.07
C PRO A 108 7.90 -1.54 -15.18
N ARG A 109 8.69 -0.47 -15.24
CA ARG A 109 8.58 0.50 -16.33
C ARG A 109 9.11 -0.14 -17.62
N PRO A 110 8.34 -0.16 -18.72
CA PRO A 110 8.85 -0.62 -20.01
C PRO A 110 10.06 0.20 -20.47
N ALA A 111 10.92 -0.40 -21.29
CA ALA A 111 12.02 0.33 -21.90
C ALA A 111 11.48 1.51 -22.72
N PRO A 112 12.06 2.72 -22.63
CA PRO A 112 11.59 3.88 -23.39
C PRO A 112 11.72 3.68 -24.91
N ALA A 113 12.58 2.75 -25.33
CA ALA A 113 12.76 2.37 -26.72
C ALA A 113 11.80 1.25 -27.20
N CYS A 114 10.81 0.82 -26.39
CA CYS A 114 9.79 -0.12 -26.85
C CYS A 114 9.08 0.48 -28.08
N ARG A 115 9.01 -0.30 -29.16
CA ARG A 115 8.30 0.09 -30.40
C ARG A 115 6.78 -0.10 -30.28
N ALA A 116 6.36 -1.02 -29.43
CA ALA A 116 4.95 -1.27 -29.12
C ALA A 116 4.82 -1.77 -27.67
N LEU A 117 3.72 -1.39 -27.01
CA LEU A 117 3.38 -1.80 -25.65
C LEU A 117 2.10 -2.64 -25.66
N GLY A 118 2.07 -3.63 -24.78
CA GLY A 118 0.89 -4.45 -24.52
C GLY A 118 1.02 -5.16 -23.17
N SER A 119 -0.03 -5.85 -22.76
CA SER A 119 -0.05 -6.65 -21.53
C SER A 119 -0.27 -8.11 -21.90
N PRO A 120 0.80 -8.82 -22.36
CA PRO A 120 0.67 -10.18 -22.90
C PRO A 120 0.38 -11.23 -21.81
N VAL A 121 0.32 -10.81 -20.55
CA VAL A 121 0.04 -11.64 -19.37
C VAL A 121 -1.08 -10.99 -18.56
N ALA A 122 -1.79 -11.82 -17.79
CA ALA A 122 -2.94 -11.40 -16.99
C ALA A 122 -2.58 -10.52 -15.78
N ASP A 123 -1.29 -10.22 -15.57
CA ASP A 123 -0.83 -9.30 -14.52
C ASP A 123 -1.14 -7.82 -14.84
N GLY A 124 -1.58 -7.51 -16.06
CA GLY A 124 -1.94 -6.16 -16.50
C GLY A 124 -0.74 -5.22 -16.65
N CYS A 125 0.49 -5.73 -16.52
CA CYS A 125 1.67 -4.91 -16.61
C CYS A 125 2.09 -4.70 -18.06
N PRO A 126 2.27 -3.43 -18.51
CA PRO A 126 2.71 -3.16 -19.86
C PRO A 126 4.15 -3.65 -20.05
N ARG A 127 4.43 -4.29 -21.19
CA ARG A 127 5.75 -4.75 -21.62
C ARG A 127 5.95 -4.43 -23.09
N CYS A 128 7.20 -4.43 -23.57
CA CYS A 128 7.41 -4.41 -25.02
C CYS A 128 6.79 -5.69 -25.61
N VAL A 129 6.01 -5.55 -26.68
CA VAL A 129 5.36 -6.67 -27.37
C VAL A 129 5.46 -6.50 -28.88
N CYS A 130 5.21 -7.60 -29.60
CA CYS A 130 4.77 -7.56 -30.98
C CYS A 130 3.28 -7.89 -31.05
N TYR A 131 2.63 -7.48 -32.12
CA TYR A 131 1.29 -7.94 -32.45
C TYR A 131 1.38 -8.89 -33.63
N ASP A 132 0.71 -10.04 -33.53
CA ASP A 132 0.54 -10.93 -34.66
C ASP A 132 -0.63 -10.48 -35.55
N ARG A 133 -0.98 -11.28 -36.55
CA ARG A 133 -2.08 -10.95 -37.49
C ARG A 133 -3.46 -10.94 -36.85
N ASP A 134 -3.63 -11.62 -35.72
CA ASP A 134 -4.88 -11.69 -34.97
C ASP A 134 -4.91 -10.67 -33.82
N GLU A 135 -3.98 -9.69 -33.86
CA GLU A 135 -3.77 -8.68 -32.81
C GLU A 135 -3.46 -9.28 -31.43
N MET A 136 -2.94 -10.50 -31.41
CA MET A 136 -2.48 -11.15 -30.18
C MET A 136 -1.10 -10.62 -29.81
N ALA A 137 -0.96 -10.17 -28.56
CA ALA A 137 0.30 -9.65 -28.05
C ALA A 137 1.31 -10.78 -27.78
N VAL A 138 2.44 -10.74 -28.47
CA VAL A 138 3.57 -11.66 -28.28
C VAL A 138 4.65 -10.94 -27.47
N PRO A 139 5.17 -11.51 -26.36
CA PRO A 139 6.22 -10.88 -25.58
C PRO A 139 7.47 -10.58 -26.41
N ALA A 140 8.09 -9.41 -26.20
CA ALA A 140 9.38 -9.10 -26.80
C ALA A 140 10.46 -10.13 -26.44
N GLY A 141 11.27 -10.51 -27.43
CA GLY A 141 12.28 -11.57 -27.32
C GLY A 141 11.71 -12.99 -27.42
N ALA A 142 10.39 -13.17 -27.52
CA ALA A 142 9.80 -14.49 -27.68
C ALA A 142 10.05 -15.04 -29.09
N VAL A 143 10.26 -16.36 -29.15
CA VAL A 143 10.26 -17.15 -30.38
C VAL A 143 9.06 -18.09 -30.29
N THR A 144 8.16 -18.00 -31.27
CA THR A 144 6.93 -18.81 -31.33
C THR A 144 6.87 -19.54 -32.66
N THR A 145 6.49 -20.82 -32.63
CA THR A 145 6.25 -21.61 -33.84
C THR A 145 4.79 -21.51 -34.25
N ARG A 146 4.53 -21.22 -35.53
CA ARG A 146 3.18 -21.10 -36.10
C ARG A 146 3.12 -21.92 -37.39
N GLY A 147 2.54 -23.11 -37.31
CA GLY A 147 2.55 -24.06 -38.42
C GLY A 147 3.98 -24.43 -38.81
N SER A 148 4.36 -24.13 -40.06
CA SER A 148 5.71 -24.34 -40.60
C SER A 148 6.61 -23.09 -40.52
N GLN A 149 6.20 -22.05 -39.81
CA GLN A 149 6.96 -20.81 -39.65
C GLN A 149 7.46 -20.64 -38.22
N THR A 150 8.66 -20.11 -38.09
CA THR A 150 9.20 -19.61 -36.82
C THR A 150 9.09 -18.10 -36.82
N CYS A 151 8.42 -17.55 -35.81
CA CYS A 151 8.25 -16.13 -35.63
C CYS A 151 9.05 -15.66 -34.41
N THR A 152 9.83 -14.60 -34.58
CA THR A 152 10.60 -13.97 -33.52
C THR A 152 10.10 -12.56 -33.30
N CYS A 153 9.84 -12.21 -32.04
CA CYS A 153 9.56 -10.84 -31.66
C CYS A 153 10.87 -10.17 -31.21
N PRO A 154 11.29 -9.05 -31.82
CA PRO A 154 12.49 -8.32 -31.40
C PRO A 154 12.45 -7.92 -29.91
N ALA A 155 13.61 -7.74 -29.29
CA ALA A 155 13.71 -7.40 -27.86
C ALA A 155 13.06 -6.04 -27.49
N LEU A 156 12.93 -5.13 -28.47
CA LEU A 156 12.24 -3.85 -28.30
C LEU A 156 10.75 -3.91 -28.73
N GLY A 157 10.23 -5.09 -29.08
CA GLY A 157 8.90 -5.27 -29.63
C GLY A 157 8.74 -4.67 -31.03
N GLY A 158 7.49 -4.48 -31.45
CA GLY A 158 7.12 -3.91 -32.75
C GLY A 158 6.52 -4.95 -33.69
N GLN A 159 7.15 -5.11 -34.86
CA GLN A 159 6.66 -6.06 -35.87
C GLN A 159 7.16 -7.47 -35.56
N LEU A 160 6.25 -8.45 -35.59
CA LEU A 160 6.61 -9.87 -35.50
C LEU A 160 7.27 -10.32 -36.82
N GLU A 161 8.46 -10.91 -36.74
CA GLU A 161 9.25 -11.35 -37.88
C GLU A 161 9.09 -12.86 -38.05
N CYS A 162 8.46 -13.32 -39.13
CA CYS A 162 8.19 -14.73 -39.38
C CYS A 162 8.94 -15.24 -40.62
N GLY A 163 9.65 -16.36 -40.47
CA GLY A 163 10.33 -17.07 -41.56
C GLY A 163 10.02 -18.57 -41.54
N PRO A 164 10.44 -19.34 -42.56
CA PRO A 164 10.30 -20.79 -42.55
C PRO A 164 11.03 -21.40 -41.34
N ALA A 165 10.42 -22.42 -40.72
CA ALA A 165 11.02 -23.14 -39.61
C ALA A 165 12.20 -23.99 -40.10
N GLY A 166 13.39 -23.39 -40.15
CA GLY A 166 14.62 -24.03 -40.61
C GLY A 166 15.35 -23.19 -41.66
N GLY A 167 16.13 -22.22 -41.19
CA GLY A 167 17.28 -21.74 -41.93
C GLY A 167 18.50 -22.49 -41.41
N GLU A 168 18.70 -23.72 -41.89
CA GLU A 168 20.05 -24.27 -41.98
C GLU A 168 20.75 -23.51 -43.10
N GLU A 169 21.78 -22.76 -42.75
CA GLU A 169 23.02 -22.67 -43.52
C GLU A 169 24.21 -22.57 -42.55
#